data_AF-A0A355BGC6-F1
#
_entry.id   AF-A0A355BGC6-F1
#
_cell.length_a   1.000
_cell.length_b   1.000
_cell.length_c   1.000
_cell.angle_alpha   90.00
_cell.angle_beta   90.00
_cell.angle_gamma   90.00
#
_symmetry.space_group_name_H-M   'P 1'
#
loop_
_entity.id
_entity.type
_entity.pdbx_description
1 polymer ?
#
loop_
_entity_poly.entity_id
_entity_poly.type
_entity_poly.pdbx_seq_one_letter_code
_entity_poly.pdbx_strand_id
1 'polypeptide(L)'
;AKEEGIIFKLLNNPVQILGDEKGWVRGMRVVDMELGEADASGRRRPRPIQGSEHDMELETVIIAIGQSPNPLLRQTTPDLKCESWGGIVVDEESMATSVEGVYAGGDAVTGAATVILAMGAGKKAAAAIDAYIQSKSE
;
A
#
# COMPACT_ATOMS: atom_id res chain seq x y z
N ALA A 1 -18.17 -12.26 -1.78
CA ALA A 1 -17.59 -12.06 -3.12
C ALA A 1 -17.90 -13.20 -4.10
N LYS A 2 -17.28 -14.39 -4.00
CA LYS A 2 -17.62 -15.51 -4.92
C LYS A 2 -19.10 -15.91 -4.81
N GLU A 3 -19.60 -16.07 -3.58
CA GLU A 3 -21.01 -16.36 -3.30
C GLU A 3 -21.97 -15.24 -3.72
N GLU A 4 -21.45 -14.03 -3.89
CA GLU A 4 -22.20 -12.85 -4.35
C GLU A 4 -22.15 -12.69 -5.88
N GLY A 5 -21.52 -13.63 -6.60
CA GLY A 5 -21.45 -13.63 -8.07
C GLY A 5 -20.31 -12.81 -8.67
N ILE A 6 -19.33 -12.37 -7.88
CA ILE A 6 -18.16 -11.64 -8.41
C ILE A 6 -17.31 -12.55 -9.29
N ILE A 7 -17.06 -12.10 -10.52
CA ILE A 7 -16.23 -12.80 -11.51
C ILE A 7 -14.75 -12.48 -11.26
N PHE A 8 -13.95 -13.51 -11.01
CA PHE A 8 -12.51 -13.39 -10.82
C PHE A 8 -11.77 -13.75 -12.12
N LYS A 9 -11.22 -12.75 -12.80
CA LYS A 9 -10.25 -12.94 -13.88
C LYS A 9 -8.83 -12.95 -13.32
N LEU A 10 -8.36 -14.13 -12.95
CA LEU A 10 -7.00 -14.33 -12.45
C LEU A 10 -6.00 -14.27 -13.60
N LEU A 11 -4.75 -13.93 -13.29
CA LEU A 11 -3.66 -13.85 -14.29
C LEU A 11 -4.01 -12.94 -15.48
N ASN A 12 -4.69 -11.84 -15.20
CA ASN A 12 -5.04 -10.81 -16.17
C ASN A 12 -4.48 -9.48 -15.66
N ASN A 13 -3.65 -8.82 -16.46
CA ASN A 13 -3.03 -7.55 -16.08
C ASN A 13 -3.51 -6.42 -17.01
N PRO A 14 -4.04 -5.31 -16.48
CA PRO A 14 -4.38 -4.13 -17.29
C PRO A 14 -3.15 -3.53 -17.99
N VAL A 15 -3.30 -3.19 -19.26
CA VAL A 15 -2.28 -2.51 -20.09
C VAL A 15 -2.71 -1.08 -20.40
N GLN A 16 -4.00 -0.88 -20.69
CA GLN A 16 -4.54 0.42 -21.08
C GLN A 16 -6.03 0.53 -20.75
N ILE A 17 -6.46 1.67 -20.19
CA ILE A 17 -7.89 2.03 -20.10
C ILE A 17 -8.29 2.67 -21.42
N LEU A 18 -9.35 2.16 -22.04
CA LEU A 18 -9.84 2.61 -23.34
C LEU A 18 -10.96 3.63 -23.14
N GLY A 19 -10.78 4.83 -23.69
CA GLY A 19 -11.79 5.88 -23.71
C GLY A 19 -12.63 5.88 -25.00
N ASP A 20 -13.85 6.41 -24.91
CA ASP A 20 -14.65 6.83 -26.06
C ASP A 20 -14.32 8.29 -26.48
N GLU A 21 -15.01 8.80 -27.50
CA GLU A 21 -14.82 10.16 -28.01
C GLU A 21 -15.19 11.27 -27.01
N LYS A 22 -15.97 10.94 -25.97
CA LYS A 22 -16.42 11.86 -24.92
C LYS A 22 -15.55 11.79 -23.66
N GLY A 23 -14.53 10.91 -23.64
CA GLY A 23 -13.64 10.69 -22.51
C GLY A 23 -14.17 9.72 -21.46
N TRP A 24 -15.24 8.99 -21.74
CA TRP A 24 -15.76 7.94 -20.85
C TRP A 24 -15.05 6.61 -21.09
N VAL A 25 -14.95 5.79 -20.05
CA VAL A 25 -14.41 4.44 -20.18
C VAL A 25 -15.37 3.60 -21.03
N ARG A 26 -14.83 2.95 -22.06
CA ARG A 26 -15.56 1.96 -22.88
C ARG A 26 -14.97 0.55 -22.78
N GLY A 27 -13.79 0.43 -22.18
CA GLY A 27 -13.14 -0.86 -22.04
C GLY A 27 -11.75 -0.76 -21.41
N MET A 28 -11.10 -1.91 -21.36
CA MET A 28 -9.72 -2.03 -20.86
C MET A 28 -8.98 -3.07 -21.68
N ARG A 29 -7.81 -2.72 -22.19
CA ARG A 29 -6.87 -3.68 -22.77
C ARG A 29 -6.16 -4.42 -21.64
N VAL A 30 -6.18 -5.74 -21.70
CA VAL A 30 -5.53 -6.63 -20.74
C VAL A 30 -4.55 -7.56 -21.46
N VAL A 31 -3.58 -8.07 -20.72
CA VAL A 31 -2.66 -9.13 -21.16
C VAL A 31 -2.80 -10.33 -20.24
N ASP A 32 -2.80 -11.54 -20.79
CA ASP A 32 -2.79 -12.76 -19.99
C ASP A 32 -1.40 -12.99 -19.39
N MET A 33 -1.38 -13.53 -18.19
CA MET A 33 -0.18 -13.78 -17.41
C MET A 33 0.02 -15.27 -17.19
N GLU A 34 1.27 -15.70 -17.10
CA GLU A 34 1.66 -17.03 -16.63
C GLU A 34 2.46 -16.94 -15.33
N LEU A 35 2.45 -18.02 -14.54
CA LEU A 35 3.21 -18.05 -13.30
C LEU A 35 4.67 -18.45 -13.58
N GLY A 36 5.60 -17.56 -13.25
CA GLY A 36 7.03 -17.85 -13.23
C GLY A 36 7.46 -18.65 -11.99
N GLU A 37 8.72 -18.51 -11.62
CA GLU A 37 9.29 -19.11 -10.40
C GLU A 37 8.79 -18.42 -9.13
N ALA A 38 8.86 -19.15 -8.01
CA ALA A 38 8.57 -18.61 -6.70
C ALA A 38 9.65 -17.63 -6.27
N ASP A 39 9.25 -16.49 -5.70
CA ASP A 39 10.16 -15.59 -5.03
C ASP A 39 10.41 -16.00 -3.56
N ALA A 40 11.19 -15.20 -2.83
CA ALA A 40 11.53 -15.45 -1.42
C ALA A 40 10.31 -15.53 -0.48
N SER A 41 9.15 -14.99 -0.87
CA SER A 41 7.90 -15.14 -0.12
C SER A 41 7.16 -16.44 -0.42
N GLY A 42 7.67 -17.25 -1.36
CA GLY A 42 7.00 -18.43 -1.90
C GLY A 42 5.97 -18.11 -2.99
N ARG A 43 5.72 -16.82 -3.28
CA ARG A 43 4.78 -16.40 -4.31
C ARG A 43 5.40 -16.51 -5.70
N ARG A 44 4.69 -17.18 -6.62
CA ARG A 44 5.10 -17.23 -8.04
C ARG A 44 4.84 -15.88 -8.71
N ARG A 45 5.88 -15.31 -9.32
CA ARG A 45 5.77 -14.01 -10.01
C ARG A 45 5.03 -14.15 -11.34
N PRO A 46 4.00 -13.33 -11.62
CA PRO A 46 3.31 -13.36 -12.90
C PRO A 46 4.22 -12.77 -14.00
N ARG A 47 4.20 -13.37 -15.19
CA ARG A 47 4.91 -12.89 -16.40
C ARG A 47 3.91 -12.75 -17.55
N PRO A 48 3.98 -11.68 -18.37
CA PRO A 48 3.05 -11.50 -19.48
C PRO A 48 3.31 -12.55 -20.57
N ILE A 49 2.23 -13.11 -21.11
CA ILE A 49 2.27 -13.96 -22.30
C ILE A 49 2.25 -13.02 -23.51
N GLN A 50 3.36 -12.95 -24.24
CA GLN A 50 3.47 -12.05 -25.39
C GLN A 50 2.42 -12.37 -26.47
N GLY A 51 1.72 -11.35 -26.97
CA GLY A 51 0.69 -11.50 -28.00
C GLY A 51 -0.67 -11.96 -27.49
N SER A 52 -0.87 -12.06 -26.17
CA SER A 52 -2.15 -12.42 -25.55
C SER A 52 -3.05 -11.21 -25.27
N GLU A 53 -2.65 -10.01 -25.70
CA GLU A 53 -3.38 -8.79 -25.46
C GLU A 53 -4.78 -8.83 -26.09
N HIS A 54 -5.79 -8.50 -25.30
CA HIS A 54 -7.17 -8.42 -25.77
C HIS A 54 -7.94 -7.32 -25.03
N ASP A 55 -8.99 -6.83 -25.67
CA ASP A 55 -9.84 -5.77 -25.11
C ASP A 55 -11.03 -6.39 -24.38
N MET A 56 -11.29 -5.91 -23.16
CA MET A 56 -12.47 -6.23 -22.37
C MET A 56 -13.42 -5.04 -22.36
N GLU A 57 -14.67 -5.26 -22.73
CA GLU A 57 -15.72 -4.24 -22.67
C GLU A 57 -16.19 -4.04 -21.22
N LEU A 58 -16.12 -2.80 -20.75
CA LEU A 58 -16.55 -2.36 -19.42
C LEU A 58 -16.71 -0.85 -19.40
N GLU A 59 -17.51 -0.34 -18.48
CA GLU A 59 -17.83 1.11 -18.39
C GLU A 59 -17.21 1.78 -17.16
N THR A 60 -16.66 1.01 -16.22
CA THR A 60 -16.14 1.53 -14.96
C THR A 60 -14.92 0.75 -14.51
N VAL A 61 -13.88 1.48 -14.10
CA VAL A 61 -12.63 0.93 -13.55
C VAL A 61 -12.42 1.50 -12.15
N ILE A 62 -12.25 0.61 -11.17
CA ILE A 62 -11.88 0.95 -9.80
C ILE A 62 -10.45 0.45 -9.58
N ILE A 63 -9.51 1.37 -9.37
CA ILE A 63 -8.09 1.03 -9.17
C ILE A 63 -7.86 0.67 -7.70
N ALA A 64 -7.61 -0.61 -7.44
CA ALA A 64 -7.41 -1.16 -6.09
C ALA A 64 -6.05 -1.89 -5.95
N ILE A 65 -4.97 -1.27 -6.45
CA ILE A 65 -3.61 -1.85 -6.45
C ILE A 65 -2.80 -1.57 -5.18
N GLY A 66 -3.45 -1.06 -4.13
CA GLY A 66 -2.82 -0.62 -2.90
C GLY A 66 -2.68 0.90 -2.81
N GLN A 67 -2.11 1.36 -1.70
CA GLN A 67 -1.90 2.77 -1.37
C GLN A 67 -0.50 2.92 -0.75
N SER A 68 0.05 4.13 -0.76
CA SER A 68 1.32 4.46 -0.12
C SER A 68 1.15 5.70 0.78
N PRO A 69 2.05 5.91 1.76
CA PRO A 69 2.00 7.09 2.62
C PRO A 69 2.04 8.40 1.83
N ASN A 70 1.42 9.45 2.39
CA ASN A 70 1.33 10.75 1.73
C ASN A 70 2.74 11.35 1.54
N PRO A 71 3.18 11.61 0.29
CA PRO A 71 4.53 12.09 0.02
C PRO A 71 4.83 13.48 0.59
N LEU A 72 3.79 14.29 0.86
CA LEU A 72 3.97 15.63 1.41
C LEU A 72 4.66 15.60 2.77
N LEU A 73 4.35 14.62 3.62
CA LEU A 73 4.94 14.53 4.96
C LEU A 73 6.48 14.46 4.90
N ARG A 74 7.00 13.61 4.01
CA ARG A 74 8.45 13.48 3.79
C ARG A 74 9.05 14.76 3.18
N GLN A 75 8.32 15.45 2.32
CA GLN A 75 8.80 16.65 1.64
C GLN A 75 8.83 17.88 2.55
N THR A 76 7.88 17.99 3.49
CA THR A 76 7.75 19.17 4.36
C THR A 76 8.43 19.01 5.72
N THR A 77 8.81 17.79 6.10
CA THR A 77 9.42 17.48 7.41
C THR A 77 10.78 16.81 7.21
N PRO A 78 11.83 17.55 6.84
CA PRO A 78 13.11 16.99 6.41
C PRO A 78 13.85 16.21 7.52
N ASP A 79 13.60 16.54 8.79
CA ASP A 79 14.20 15.84 9.94
C ASP A 79 13.50 14.50 10.25
N LEU A 80 12.34 14.23 9.63
CA LEU A 80 11.64 12.96 9.75
C LEU A 80 12.22 11.94 8.76
N LYS A 81 12.89 10.93 9.29
CA LYS A 81 13.44 9.83 8.51
C LYS A 81 12.28 8.96 8.00
N CYS A 82 12.27 8.74 6.69
CA CYS A 82 11.34 7.85 6.01
C CYS A 82 12.11 6.84 5.15
N GLU A 83 11.53 5.67 4.99
CA GLU A 83 11.93 4.66 4.01
C GLU A 83 11.79 5.18 2.58
N SER A 84 12.50 4.52 1.65
CA SER A 84 12.42 4.86 0.22
C SER A 84 10.99 4.81 -0.35
N TRP A 85 10.15 3.91 0.16
CA TRP A 85 8.74 3.75 -0.22
C TRP A 85 7.78 4.68 0.55
N GLY A 86 8.27 5.47 1.50
CA GLY A 86 7.52 6.52 2.21
C GLY A 86 7.10 6.22 3.65
N GLY A 87 7.30 4.99 4.14
CA GLY A 87 7.03 4.65 5.54
C GLY A 87 7.89 5.44 6.52
N ILE A 88 7.34 5.85 7.65
CA ILE A 88 8.07 6.55 8.71
C ILE A 88 8.97 5.56 9.44
N VAL A 89 10.25 5.88 9.59
CA VAL A 89 11.18 5.06 10.37
C VAL A 89 10.97 5.33 11.85
N VAL A 90 10.81 4.27 12.63
CA VAL A 90 10.58 4.33 14.08
C VAL A 90 11.42 3.30 14.83
N ASP A 91 11.62 3.55 16.12
CA ASP A 91 12.04 2.52 17.07
C ASP A 91 10.90 1.53 17.35
N GLU A 92 11.13 0.22 17.21
CA GLU A 92 10.06 -0.80 17.24
C GLU A 92 9.43 -1.03 18.63
N GLU A 93 10.10 -0.62 19.70
CA GLU A 93 9.60 -0.77 21.07
C GLU A 93 8.77 0.43 21.50
N SER A 94 9.28 1.64 21.26
CA SER A 94 8.67 2.90 21.69
C SER A 94 7.81 3.57 20.63
N MET A 95 7.97 3.21 19.36
CA MET A 95 7.38 3.89 18.19
C MET A 95 7.87 5.35 18.00
N ALA A 96 8.98 5.73 18.64
CA ALA A 96 9.57 7.05 18.50
C ALA A 96 10.17 7.22 17.10
N THR A 97 9.99 8.41 16.51
CA THR A 97 10.59 8.77 15.21
C THR A 97 11.98 9.37 15.39
N SER A 98 12.60 9.82 14.29
CA SER A 98 13.84 10.60 14.35
C SER A 98 13.67 12.03 14.90
N VAL A 99 12.44 12.51 15.06
CA VAL A 99 12.13 13.84 15.60
C VAL A 99 11.75 13.70 17.08
N GLU A 100 12.42 14.43 17.97
CA GLU A 100 12.20 14.36 19.42
C GLU A 100 10.74 14.68 19.77
N GLY A 101 10.12 13.83 20.60
CA GLY A 101 8.72 13.98 21.02
C GLY A 101 7.68 13.61 19.96
N VAL A 102 8.10 13.13 18.78
CA VAL A 102 7.19 12.71 17.70
C VAL A 102 7.24 11.18 17.55
N TYR A 103 6.05 10.57 17.47
CA TYR A 103 5.84 9.12 17.41
C TYR A 103 4.96 8.78 16.20
N ALA A 104 5.12 7.57 15.65
CA ALA A 104 4.32 7.09 14.52
C ALA A 104 4.01 5.60 14.64
N GLY A 105 2.85 5.17 14.14
CA GLY A 105 2.44 3.76 14.20
C GLY A 105 1.43 3.40 13.11
N GLY A 106 1.15 2.10 12.99
CA GLY A 106 0.25 1.54 11.98
C GLY A 106 0.79 1.66 10.55
N ASP A 107 -0.11 1.76 9.58
CA ASP A 107 0.24 1.72 8.14
C ASP A 107 1.18 2.85 7.70
N ALA A 108 1.25 3.95 8.45
CA ALA A 108 2.23 5.01 8.22
C ALA A 108 3.68 4.54 8.40
N VAL A 109 3.89 3.47 9.18
CA VAL A 109 5.20 2.84 9.44
C VAL A 109 5.37 1.57 8.61
N THR A 110 4.38 0.67 8.61
CA THR A 110 4.50 -0.67 8.03
C THR A 110 4.05 -0.77 6.56
N GLY A 111 3.35 0.24 6.06
CA GLY A 111 2.55 0.12 4.84
C GLY A 111 1.28 -0.68 5.12
N ALA A 112 0.51 -0.98 4.08
CA ALA A 112 -0.79 -1.65 4.20
C ALA A 112 -0.67 -2.95 5.02
N ALA A 113 -1.20 -2.93 6.25
CA ALA A 113 -1.10 -4.02 7.20
C ALA A 113 -2.48 -4.38 7.76
N THR A 114 -2.53 -4.80 9.03
CA THR A 114 -3.79 -5.21 9.68
C THR A 114 -4.13 -4.25 10.81
N VAL A 115 -5.43 -4.13 11.10
CA VAL A 115 -5.95 -3.28 12.18
C VAL A 115 -5.33 -3.61 13.55
N ILE A 116 -5.05 -4.89 13.81
CA ILE A 116 -4.46 -5.32 15.09
C ILE A 116 -3.03 -4.81 15.28
N LEU A 117 -2.23 -4.77 14.21
CA LEU A 117 -0.87 -4.23 14.24
C LEU A 117 -0.88 -2.72 14.47
N ALA A 118 -1.79 -2.00 13.80
CA ALA A 118 -1.98 -0.58 14.03
C ALA A 118 -2.39 -0.27 15.48
N MET A 119 -3.31 -1.05 16.05
CA MET A 119 -3.72 -0.92 17.46
C MET A 119 -2.55 -1.19 18.41
N GLY A 120 -1.76 -2.25 18.15
CA GLY A 120 -0.58 -2.59 18.94
C GLY A 120 0.48 -1.48 18.94
N ALA A 121 0.76 -0.91 17.76
CA ALA A 121 1.65 0.24 17.61
C ALA A 121 1.12 1.46 18.39
N GLY A 122 -0.18 1.74 18.30
CA GLY A 122 -0.81 2.83 19.05
C GLY A 122 -0.65 2.68 20.56
N LYS A 123 -0.81 1.47 21.11
CA LYS A 123 -0.59 1.22 22.54
C LYS A 123 0.86 1.42 22.99
N LYS A 124 1.82 0.95 22.18
CA LYS A 124 3.24 1.17 22.44
C LYS A 124 3.59 2.66 22.44
N ALA A 125 3.17 3.37 21.40
CA ALA A 125 3.38 4.81 21.27
C ALA A 125 2.78 5.58 22.46
N ALA A 126 1.55 5.26 22.87
CA ALA A 126 0.90 5.91 24.01
C ALA A 126 1.69 5.75 25.32
N ALA A 127 2.17 4.53 25.61
CA ALA A 127 2.99 4.28 26.80
C ALA A 127 4.34 5.03 26.75
N ALA A 128 4.97 5.09 25.58
CA ALA A 128 6.23 5.81 25.40
C ALA A 128 6.06 7.33 25.49
N ILE A 129 4.95 7.88 24.96
CA ILE A 129 4.60 9.30 25.07
C ILE A 129 4.38 9.67 26.53
N ASP A 130 3.63 8.86 27.28
CA ASP A 130 3.38 9.09 28.71
C ASP A 130 4.69 9.13 29.51
N ALA A 131 5.56 8.13 29.32
CA ALA A 131 6.87 8.09 29.95
C ALA A 131 7.74 9.32 29.58
N TYR A 132 7.72 9.74 28.31
CA TYR A 132 8.46 10.92 27.85
C TYR A 132 7.95 12.20 28.51
N ILE A 133 6.64 12.42 28.60
CA ILE A 133 6.07 13.62 29.22
C ILE A 133 6.39 13.66 30.72
N GLN A 134 6.27 12.52 31.42
CA GLN A 134 6.62 12.44 32.84
C GLN A 134 8.08 12.80 33.09
N SER A 135 9.01 12.33 32.22
CA SER A 135 10.44 12.65 32.32
C SER A 135 10.79 14.13 32.14
N LYS A 136 9.88 14.94 31.57
CA LYS A 136 10.07 16.39 31.35
C LYS A 136 9.41 17.25 32.44
N SER A 137 8.70 16.62 33.36
CA SER A 137 7.97 17.30 34.46
C SER A 137 8.79 17.36 35.77
N GLU A 138 10.04 16.88 35.75
CA GLU A 138 11.05 17.04 36.81
C GLU A 138 12.03 18.17 36.46
#